data_AF-A0ABD1X2Y1-F1
#
_entry.id   AF-A0ABD1X2Y1-F1
#
_cell.length_a   1.000
_cell.length_b   1.000
_cell.length_c   1.000
_cell.angle_alpha   90.00
_cell.angle_beta   90.00
_cell.angle_gamma   90.00
#
_symmetry.space_group_name_H-M   'P 1'
#
loop_
_entity.id
_entity.type
_entity.pdbx_description
1 polymer ?
#
loop_
_entity_poly.entity_id
_entity_poly.type
_entity_poly.pdbx_seq_one_letter_code
_entity_poly.pdbx_strand_id
1 'polypeptide(L)'
;MVSGEDMQNGAYSQQAEYIVNYSKKLQDDLQVLGQKIKHYEDNVKCLKAQQNRLEESILDMQVALGKFHTTNHATENEDHVHVKSEDETIEHMLRHEKSAAAILCQLKTHHGAQASNLQWTKDVVGIVATLGKVDDDNLSRLLSGYLGLETMLAVVCKTQEGVKALEAYDKEGLINKSLGLHGLGSSIGRPVDAPFLVFCLESLSPYVGEFMANDPQRRLDLLKPRLPDGEPPFGFLGFAVNMITIDSVHLHCISNTGNGLRETLFYNLFLNLQVYKSREDMLKALPCITNGAISLDGGMVRRPGVFPLGNREVIDVKFPKNSEVLKLHKNYFETEKRMKETNWKKERMWEDMQREQALLDHAKFNYEIKKREFVQFVGQSSSYTAQHPYQARSAPR
;
A
#
# COMPACT_ATOMS: atom_id res chain seq x y z
N MET A 1 40.94 -37.85 61.79
CA MET A 1 41.47 -36.50 61.53
C MET A 1 41.73 -36.43 60.03
N VAL A 2 40.80 -35.83 59.28
CA VAL A 2 41.01 -35.48 57.88
C VAL A 2 41.87 -34.22 57.89
N SER A 3 43.00 -34.27 57.20
CA SER A 3 43.98 -33.18 57.08
C SER A 3 43.30 -31.92 56.53
N GLY A 4 43.53 -30.77 57.18
CA GLY A 4 43.07 -29.46 56.68
C GLY A 4 43.58 -29.10 55.29
N GLU A 5 44.65 -29.77 54.82
CA GLU A 5 45.19 -29.65 53.46
C GLU A 5 44.27 -30.23 52.38
N ASP A 6 43.46 -31.27 52.68
CA ASP A 6 42.55 -31.87 51.71
C ASP A 6 41.28 -31.02 51.49
N MET A 7 40.83 -30.30 52.52
CA MET A 7 39.70 -29.35 52.41
C MET A 7 40.09 -28.08 51.64
N GLN A 8 41.32 -27.61 51.78
CA GLN A 8 41.83 -26.46 51.02
C GLN A 8 42.04 -26.82 49.54
N ASN A 9 42.67 -27.96 49.23
CA ASN A 9 42.87 -28.41 47.85
C ASN A 9 41.54 -28.68 47.11
N GLY A 10 40.50 -29.18 47.80
CA GLY A 10 39.17 -29.37 47.21
C GLY A 10 38.48 -28.06 46.80
N ALA A 11 38.60 -27.01 47.62
CA ALA A 11 38.05 -25.69 47.32
C ALA A 11 38.77 -24.98 46.17
N TYR A 12 40.11 -25.10 46.09
CA TYR A 12 40.90 -24.57 44.97
C TYR A 12 40.60 -25.30 43.65
N SER A 13 40.41 -26.62 43.67
CA SER A 13 40.03 -27.40 42.50
C SER A 13 38.66 -26.99 41.94
N GLN A 14 37.67 -26.77 42.81
CA GLN A 14 36.32 -26.34 42.42
C GLN A 14 36.32 -24.91 41.83
N GLN A 15 37.13 -24.01 42.39
CA GLN A 15 37.25 -22.63 41.91
C GLN A 15 37.94 -22.55 40.54
N ALA A 16 38.98 -23.35 40.31
CA ALA A 16 39.67 -23.44 39.02
C ALA A 16 38.76 -24.03 37.93
N GLU A 17 37.98 -25.06 38.27
CA GLU A 17 37.00 -25.68 37.37
C GLU A 17 35.87 -24.71 36.99
N TYR A 18 35.41 -23.89 37.94
CA TYR A 18 34.46 -22.80 37.66
C TYR A 18 35.02 -21.78 36.66
N ILE A 19 36.28 -21.34 36.84
CA ILE A 19 36.92 -20.38 35.94
C ILE A 19 37.02 -20.92 34.51
N VAL A 20 37.44 -22.18 34.35
CA VAL A 20 37.53 -22.85 33.05
C VAL A 20 36.15 -22.96 32.39
N ASN A 21 35.14 -23.41 33.15
CA ASN A 21 33.78 -23.58 32.63
C ASN A 21 33.13 -22.25 32.24
N TYR A 22 33.30 -21.20 33.04
CA TYR A 22 32.74 -19.87 32.73
C TYR A 22 33.45 -19.21 31.54
N SER A 23 34.79 -19.29 31.49
CA SER A 23 35.57 -18.80 30.35
C SER A 23 35.14 -19.47 29.04
N LYS A 24 34.99 -20.80 29.06
CA LYS A 24 34.52 -21.57 27.90
C LYS A 24 33.12 -21.15 27.47
N LYS A 25 32.19 -20.96 28.43
CA LYS A 25 30.85 -20.47 28.13
C LYS A 25 30.87 -19.10 27.44
N LEU A 26 31.68 -18.16 27.94
CA LEU A 26 31.80 -16.83 27.32
C LEU A 26 32.41 -16.90 25.91
N GLN A 27 33.38 -17.80 25.71
CA GLN A 27 33.97 -18.07 24.39
C GLN A 27 32.95 -18.65 23.42
N ASP A 28 32.15 -19.62 23.86
CA ASP A 28 31.08 -20.22 23.06
C ASP A 28 30.00 -19.18 22.70
N ASP A 29 29.60 -18.34 23.66
CA ASP A 29 28.66 -17.23 23.45
C ASP A 29 29.18 -16.23 22.39
N LEU A 30 30.47 -15.89 22.47
CA LEU A 30 31.14 -15.02 21.48
C LEU A 30 31.18 -15.66 20.09
N GLN A 31 31.45 -16.97 20.01
CA GLN A 31 31.44 -17.69 18.73
C GLN A 31 30.04 -17.67 18.09
N VAL A 32 28.99 -17.89 18.89
CA VAL A 32 27.60 -17.83 18.41
C VAL A 32 27.25 -16.42 17.91
N LEU A 33 27.63 -15.38 18.66
CA LEU A 33 27.42 -13.98 18.23
C LEU A 33 28.21 -13.66 16.95
N GLY A 34 29.45 -14.14 16.83
CA GLY A 34 30.25 -13.99 15.62
C GLY A 34 29.63 -14.67 14.39
N GLN A 35 29.06 -15.86 14.57
CA GLN A 35 28.30 -16.55 13.51
C GLN A 35 27.04 -15.77 13.10
N LYS A 36 26.31 -15.19 14.07
CA LYS A 36 25.15 -14.34 13.79
C LYS A 36 25.53 -13.08 13.01
N ILE A 37 26.60 -12.39 13.42
CA ILE A 37 27.11 -11.22 12.70
C ILE A 37 27.42 -11.59 11.24
N LYS A 38 28.18 -12.67 11.02
CA LYS A 38 28.52 -13.13 9.67
C LYS A 38 27.26 -13.41 8.84
N HIS A 39 26.28 -14.11 9.43
CA HIS A 39 25.01 -14.39 8.76
C HIS A 39 24.29 -13.11 8.31
N TYR A 40 24.16 -12.13 9.20
CA TYR A 40 23.51 -10.86 8.87
C TYR A 40 24.32 -10.04 7.83
N GLU A 41 25.66 -10.07 7.87
CA GLU A 41 26.51 -9.43 6.85
C GLU A 41 26.33 -10.07 5.47
N ASP A 42 26.30 -11.40 5.40
CA ASP A 42 26.07 -12.16 4.18
C ASP A 42 24.66 -11.87 3.61
N ASN A 43 23.64 -11.78 4.46
CA ASN A 43 22.26 -11.43 4.06
C ASN A 43 22.18 -10.00 3.51
N VAL A 44 22.74 -9.00 4.20
CA VAL A 44 22.78 -7.61 3.70
C VAL A 44 23.49 -7.53 2.35
N LYS A 45 24.59 -8.27 2.16
CA LYS A 45 25.32 -8.32 0.89
C LYS A 45 24.46 -8.95 -0.22
N CYS A 46 23.73 -10.02 0.10
CA CYS A 46 22.81 -10.67 -0.84
C CYS A 46 21.68 -9.73 -1.27
N LEU A 47 21.04 -9.06 -0.31
CA LEU A 47 19.96 -8.10 -0.55
C LEU A 47 20.42 -6.93 -1.42
N LYS A 48 21.62 -6.37 -1.16
CA LYS A 48 22.22 -5.32 -2.01
C LYS A 48 22.44 -5.80 -3.46
N ALA A 49 22.94 -7.02 -3.64
CA ALA A 49 23.14 -7.58 -4.98
C ALA A 49 21.80 -7.78 -5.72
N GLN A 50 20.74 -8.19 -5.02
CA GLN A 50 19.40 -8.29 -5.60
C GLN A 50 18.81 -6.90 -5.92
N GLN A 51 19.06 -5.89 -5.08
CA GLN A 51 18.65 -4.51 -5.33
C GLN A 51 19.21 -3.96 -6.63
N ASN A 52 20.52 -4.11 -6.84
CA ASN A 52 21.17 -3.67 -8.06
C ASN A 52 20.56 -4.34 -9.30
N ARG A 53 20.21 -5.64 -9.23
CA ARG A 53 19.55 -6.35 -10.34
C ARG A 53 18.15 -5.80 -10.65
N LEU A 54 17.38 -5.42 -9.63
CA LEU A 54 16.07 -4.79 -9.87
C LEU A 54 16.25 -3.40 -10.49
N GLU A 55 17.25 -2.63 -10.06
CA GLU A 55 17.56 -1.32 -10.63
C GLU A 55 17.98 -1.40 -12.10
N GLU A 56 18.84 -2.36 -12.45
CA GLU A 56 19.18 -2.67 -13.84
C GLU A 56 17.93 -3.03 -14.66
N SER A 57 17.06 -3.91 -14.12
CA SER A 57 15.82 -4.29 -14.81
C SER A 57 14.85 -3.11 -14.99
N ILE A 58 14.74 -2.22 -14.00
CA ILE A 58 13.94 -0.99 -14.10
C ILE A 58 14.49 -0.08 -15.20
N LEU A 59 15.81 0.08 -15.27
CA LEU A 59 16.46 0.88 -16.30
C LEU A 59 16.19 0.29 -17.71
N ASP A 60 16.30 -1.03 -17.88
CA ASP A 60 15.99 -1.70 -19.15
C ASP A 60 14.52 -1.49 -19.57
N MET A 61 13.58 -1.59 -18.63
CA MET A 61 12.16 -1.33 -18.89
C MET A 61 11.90 0.13 -19.23
N GLN A 62 12.58 1.09 -18.57
CA GLN A 62 12.50 2.52 -18.91
C GLN A 62 13.00 2.79 -20.34
N VAL A 63 14.12 2.17 -20.73
CA VAL A 63 14.65 2.26 -22.09
C VAL A 63 13.67 1.65 -23.10
N ALA A 64 13.03 0.52 -22.77
CA ALA A 64 12.00 -0.09 -23.61
C ALA A 64 10.77 0.82 -23.77
N LEU A 65 10.27 1.40 -22.68
CA LEU A 65 9.16 2.36 -22.69
C LEU A 65 9.49 3.61 -23.51
N GLY A 66 10.71 4.14 -23.38
CA GLY A 66 11.18 5.27 -24.17
C GLY A 66 11.11 5.05 -25.69
N LYS A 67 11.29 3.81 -26.17
CA LYS A 67 11.16 3.46 -27.60
C LYS A 67 9.72 3.49 -28.11
N PHE A 68 8.73 3.29 -27.24
CA PHE A 68 7.31 3.42 -27.60
C PHE A 68 6.88 4.89 -27.70
N HIS A 69 7.45 5.76 -26.85
CA HIS A 69 7.15 7.19 -26.88
C HIS A 69 7.66 7.89 -28.16
N THR A 70 8.74 7.39 -28.78
CA THR A 70 9.25 7.92 -30.05
C THR A 70 8.48 7.45 -31.29
N THR A 71 7.72 6.34 -31.19
CA THR A 71 6.97 5.77 -32.34
C THR A 71 5.52 6.27 -32.46
N ASN A 72 4.97 6.88 -31.40
CA ASN A 72 3.56 7.31 -31.36
C ASN A 72 3.28 8.74 -31.82
N HIS A 73 4.29 9.52 -32.20
CA HIS A 73 4.12 10.89 -32.74
C HIS A 73 3.45 10.94 -34.15
N ALA A 74 2.80 9.86 -34.61
CA ALA A 74 2.33 9.73 -36.00
C ALA A 74 0.80 9.57 -36.17
N THR A 75 -0.02 9.60 -35.12
CA THR A 75 -1.48 9.44 -35.24
C THR A 75 -2.26 10.41 -34.35
N GLU A 76 -2.50 11.62 -34.85
CA GLU A 76 -3.09 12.75 -34.09
C GLU A 76 -4.63 12.85 -34.14
N ASN A 77 -5.36 11.93 -34.80
CA ASN A 77 -6.77 12.17 -35.12
C ASN A 77 -7.82 11.50 -34.21
N GLU A 78 -7.45 10.55 -33.33
CA GLU A 78 -8.41 9.86 -32.42
C GLU A 78 -8.33 10.33 -30.95
N ASP A 79 -7.31 11.10 -30.57
CA ASP A 79 -7.09 11.60 -29.20
C ASP A 79 -8.13 12.66 -28.74
N HIS A 80 -8.89 13.25 -29.68
CA HIS A 80 -9.81 14.35 -29.40
C HIS A 80 -11.09 13.96 -28.64
N VAL A 81 -11.51 12.69 -28.67
CA VAL A 81 -12.75 12.23 -27.98
C VAL A 81 -12.49 11.81 -26.53
N HIS A 82 -11.30 11.25 -26.26
CA HIS A 82 -10.87 10.81 -24.93
C HIS A 82 -10.73 11.97 -23.96
N VAL A 83 -9.98 13.00 -24.37
CA VAL A 83 -9.73 14.22 -23.58
C VAL A 83 -11.06 14.91 -23.24
N LYS A 84 -12.03 14.89 -24.16
CA LYS A 84 -13.32 15.57 -23.99
C LYS A 84 -14.18 15.04 -22.84
N SER A 85 -14.26 13.71 -22.62
CA SER A 85 -15.14 13.18 -21.56
C SER A 85 -14.52 13.30 -20.15
N GLU A 86 -13.20 13.19 -20.05
CA GLU A 86 -12.49 13.47 -18.79
C GLU A 86 -12.56 14.97 -18.47
N ASP A 87 -12.37 15.82 -19.46
CA ASP A 87 -12.51 17.28 -19.34
C ASP A 87 -13.93 17.67 -18.91
N GLU A 88 -14.97 17.06 -19.48
CA GLU A 88 -16.36 17.28 -19.05
C GLU A 88 -16.55 16.93 -17.57
N THR A 89 -16.00 15.80 -17.11
CA THR A 89 -16.08 15.40 -15.70
C THR A 89 -15.35 16.40 -14.80
N ILE A 90 -14.16 16.84 -15.20
CA ILE A 90 -13.38 17.85 -14.49
C ILE A 90 -14.14 19.17 -14.46
N GLU A 91 -14.76 19.60 -15.56
CA GLU A 91 -15.57 20.82 -15.63
C GLU A 91 -16.74 20.76 -14.64
N HIS A 92 -17.46 19.63 -14.60
CA HIS A 92 -18.52 19.41 -13.62
C HIS A 92 -18.01 19.49 -12.18
N MET A 93 -16.84 18.92 -11.88
CA MET A 93 -16.23 19.04 -10.56
C MET A 93 -15.83 20.48 -10.22
N LEU A 94 -15.31 21.24 -11.20
CA LEU A 94 -14.91 22.64 -11.02
C LEU A 94 -16.09 23.56 -10.71
N ARG A 95 -17.33 23.22 -11.10
CA ARG A 95 -18.55 23.94 -10.70
C ARG A 95 -18.79 23.87 -9.19
N HIS A 96 -18.25 22.86 -8.51
CA HIS A 96 -18.26 22.74 -7.04
C HIS A 96 -17.06 23.48 -6.45
N GLU A 97 -17.00 24.80 -6.67
CA GLU A 97 -15.82 25.66 -6.49
C GLU A 97 -15.17 25.62 -5.10
N LYS A 98 -15.97 25.32 -4.06
CA LYS A 98 -15.54 25.26 -2.65
C LYS A 98 -15.16 23.85 -2.20
N SER A 99 -15.26 22.86 -3.09
CA SER A 99 -14.94 21.47 -2.76
C SER A 99 -13.43 21.23 -2.78
N ALA A 100 -12.98 20.29 -1.95
CA ALA A 100 -11.62 19.78 -1.97
C ALA A 100 -11.20 19.29 -3.37
N ALA A 101 -12.14 18.65 -4.08
CA ALA A 101 -11.91 18.11 -5.41
C ALA A 101 -11.64 19.19 -6.45
N ALA A 102 -12.41 20.28 -6.45
CA ALA A 102 -12.21 21.41 -7.37
C ALA A 102 -10.82 22.05 -7.20
N ILE A 103 -10.39 22.24 -5.96
CA ILE A 103 -9.06 22.81 -5.64
C ILE A 103 -7.95 21.90 -6.15
N LEU A 104 -8.06 20.59 -5.91
CA LEU A 104 -7.07 19.62 -6.38
C LEU A 104 -7.05 19.51 -7.91
N CYS A 105 -8.20 19.59 -8.57
CA CYS A 105 -8.29 19.64 -10.03
C CYS A 105 -7.59 20.88 -10.60
N GLN A 106 -7.84 22.06 -10.03
CA GLN A 106 -7.18 23.30 -10.47
C GLN A 106 -5.65 23.26 -10.28
N LEU A 107 -5.19 22.67 -9.18
CA LEU A 107 -3.76 22.49 -8.94
C LEU A 107 -3.11 21.64 -10.05
N LYS A 108 -3.80 20.57 -10.48
CA LYS A 108 -3.32 19.70 -11.57
C LYS A 108 -3.33 20.41 -12.92
N THR A 109 -4.36 21.21 -13.23
CA THR A 109 -4.51 21.85 -14.56
C THR A 109 -3.63 23.10 -14.74
N HIS A 110 -3.48 23.94 -13.71
CA HIS A 110 -2.80 25.23 -13.83
C HIS A 110 -1.36 25.23 -13.31
N HIS A 111 -1.01 24.30 -12.43
CA HIS A 111 0.26 24.33 -11.69
C HIS A 111 0.99 22.98 -11.71
N GLY A 112 0.81 22.12 -12.71
CA GLY A 112 1.36 20.76 -12.73
C GLY A 112 2.85 20.62 -12.35
N ALA A 113 3.68 21.61 -12.70
CA ALA A 113 5.10 21.67 -12.34
C ALA A 113 5.40 22.16 -10.90
N GLN A 114 4.46 22.88 -10.26
CA GLN A 114 4.54 23.36 -8.88
C GLN A 114 3.76 22.44 -7.90
N ALA A 115 2.72 21.74 -8.39
CA ALA A 115 1.94 20.76 -7.66
C ALA A 115 2.78 19.57 -7.18
N SER A 116 3.76 19.16 -7.99
CA SER A 116 4.73 18.10 -7.71
C SER A 116 5.78 18.50 -6.65
N ASN A 117 5.89 19.80 -6.33
CA ASN A 117 6.75 20.31 -5.26
C ASN A 117 6.08 20.28 -3.88
N LEU A 118 4.75 20.13 -3.81
CA LEU A 118 4.04 19.95 -2.54
C LEU A 118 4.20 18.50 -2.09
N GLN A 119 4.98 18.25 -1.05
CA GLN A 119 5.32 16.89 -0.60
C GLN A 119 4.09 16.01 -0.31
N TRP A 120 2.96 16.60 0.10
CA TRP A 120 1.74 15.87 0.45
C TRP A 120 0.89 15.45 -0.76
N THR A 121 1.00 16.13 -1.91
CA THR A 121 0.24 15.77 -3.12
C THR A 121 0.72 14.45 -3.72
N LYS A 122 1.93 14.00 -3.38
CA LYS A 122 2.50 12.70 -3.79
C LYS A 122 1.71 11.49 -3.25
N ASP A 123 1.03 11.68 -2.11
CA ASP A 123 0.20 10.64 -1.50
C ASP A 123 -1.23 10.61 -2.08
N VAL A 124 -1.70 11.74 -2.62
CA VAL A 124 -3.01 11.83 -3.27
C VAL A 124 -2.99 11.08 -4.59
N VAL A 125 -3.79 10.01 -4.68
CA VAL A 125 -3.97 9.23 -5.91
C VAL A 125 -4.87 10.00 -6.89
N GLY A 126 -5.98 10.55 -6.40
CA GLY A 126 -6.92 11.31 -7.21
C GLY A 126 -8.26 11.51 -6.53
N ILE A 127 -9.26 11.89 -7.32
CA ILE A 127 -10.65 12.02 -6.88
C ILE A 127 -11.44 10.81 -7.39
N VAL A 128 -12.37 10.27 -6.60
CA VAL A 128 -13.15 9.07 -6.97
C VAL A 128 -13.73 9.17 -8.38
N ALA A 129 -14.34 10.31 -8.74
CA ALA A 129 -14.91 10.55 -10.06
C ALA A 129 -13.93 10.37 -11.24
N THR A 130 -12.63 10.59 -11.04
CA THR A 130 -11.60 10.53 -12.09
C THR A 130 -10.79 9.23 -12.08
N LEU A 131 -10.99 8.36 -11.09
CA LEU A 131 -10.18 7.14 -10.91
C LEU A 131 -10.74 5.90 -11.62
N GLY A 132 -11.94 6.02 -12.19
CA GLY A 132 -12.61 4.95 -12.92
C GLY A 132 -13.37 5.49 -14.12
N LYS A 133 -13.53 4.65 -15.14
CA LYS A 133 -14.27 4.94 -16.38
C LYS A 133 -15.42 3.97 -16.53
N VAL A 134 -16.51 4.41 -17.13
CA VAL A 134 -17.69 3.56 -17.39
C VAL A 134 -18.08 3.71 -18.85
N ASP A 135 -18.22 2.58 -19.55
CA ASP A 135 -18.43 2.58 -21.01
C ASP A 135 -19.81 3.14 -21.41
N ASP A 136 -20.83 2.99 -20.55
CA ASP A 136 -22.20 3.43 -20.79
C ASP A 136 -22.57 4.66 -19.95
N ASP A 137 -23.11 5.71 -20.58
CA ASP A 137 -23.45 6.98 -19.92
C ASP A 137 -24.56 6.81 -18.89
N ASN A 138 -25.58 6.00 -19.21
CA ASN A 138 -26.68 5.76 -18.29
C ASN A 138 -26.18 5.01 -17.04
N LEU A 139 -25.38 3.96 -17.22
CA LEU A 139 -24.75 3.24 -16.13
C LEU A 139 -23.84 4.16 -15.31
N SER A 140 -23.03 5.01 -15.95
CA SER A 140 -22.20 6.00 -15.26
C SER A 140 -23.04 6.87 -14.33
N ARG A 141 -24.13 7.45 -14.84
CA ARG A 141 -25.07 8.27 -14.06
C ARG A 141 -25.73 7.50 -12.93
N LEU A 142 -26.11 6.24 -13.15
CA LEU A 142 -26.73 5.39 -12.13
C LEU A 142 -25.75 5.03 -11.01
N LEU A 143 -24.49 4.75 -11.34
CA LEU A 143 -23.43 4.45 -10.38
C LEU A 143 -23.04 5.69 -9.58
N SER A 144 -22.90 6.84 -10.22
CA SER A 144 -22.65 8.12 -9.53
C SER A 144 -23.82 8.50 -8.64
N GLY A 145 -25.07 8.32 -9.11
CA GLY A 145 -26.29 8.45 -8.32
C GLY A 145 -26.35 7.49 -7.13
N TYR A 146 -25.82 6.28 -7.29
CA TYR A 146 -25.63 5.35 -6.19
C TYR A 146 -24.58 5.89 -5.21
N LEU A 147 -23.39 6.29 -5.63
CA LEU A 147 -22.37 6.77 -4.67
C LEU A 147 -22.74 8.08 -3.95
N GLY A 148 -23.48 8.96 -4.61
CA GLY A 148 -23.76 10.30 -4.10
C GLY A 148 -22.64 11.29 -4.41
N LEU A 149 -22.96 12.58 -4.41
CA LEU A 149 -22.04 13.65 -4.82
C LEU A 149 -20.82 13.73 -3.90
N GLU A 150 -21.02 13.65 -2.58
CA GLU A 150 -19.92 13.69 -1.60
C GLU A 150 -18.88 12.59 -1.84
N THR A 151 -19.34 11.37 -2.13
CA THR A 151 -18.46 10.23 -2.42
C THR A 151 -17.78 10.39 -3.78
N MET A 152 -18.49 10.90 -4.80
CA MET A 152 -17.90 11.16 -6.11
C MET A 152 -16.79 12.23 -6.06
N LEU A 153 -16.94 13.22 -5.18
CA LEU A 153 -15.94 14.28 -4.94
C LEU A 153 -14.87 13.90 -3.89
N ALA A 154 -14.91 12.69 -3.36
CA ALA A 154 -13.98 12.28 -2.30
C ALA A 154 -12.53 12.18 -2.81
N VAL A 155 -11.59 12.62 -1.96
CA VAL A 155 -10.15 12.52 -2.21
C VAL A 155 -9.66 11.13 -1.84
N VAL A 156 -8.75 10.56 -2.62
CA VAL A 156 -8.16 9.24 -2.34
C VAL A 156 -6.67 9.40 -2.04
N CYS A 157 -6.25 9.00 -0.85
CA CYS A 157 -4.87 8.99 -0.36
C CYS A 157 -4.34 7.56 -0.24
N LYS A 158 -3.04 7.37 -0.41
CA LYS A 158 -2.39 6.06 -0.22
C LYS A 158 -2.27 5.72 1.26
N THR A 159 -1.82 6.67 2.07
CA THR A 159 -1.41 6.46 3.48
C THR A 159 -2.21 7.30 4.46
N GLN A 160 -2.15 6.96 5.74
CA GLN A 160 -2.75 7.80 6.79
C GLN A 160 -2.01 9.14 6.94
N GLU A 161 -0.71 9.16 6.69
CA GLU A 161 0.11 10.37 6.66
C GLU A 161 -0.37 11.33 5.59
N GLY A 162 -0.76 10.82 4.42
CA GLY A 162 -1.40 11.62 3.37
C GLY A 162 -2.68 12.28 3.83
N VAL A 163 -3.55 11.54 4.54
CA VAL A 163 -4.79 12.09 5.11
C VAL A 163 -4.49 13.20 6.11
N LYS A 164 -3.56 12.97 7.05
CA LYS A 164 -3.14 13.97 8.05
C LYS A 164 -2.51 15.21 7.41
N ALA A 165 -1.91 15.07 6.23
CA ALA A 165 -1.32 16.19 5.53
C ALA A 165 -2.36 17.08 4.80
N LEU A 166 -3.56 16.54 4.52
CA LEU A 166 -4.66 17.31 3.93
C LEU A 166 -5.28 18.29 4.93
N GLU A 167 -5.37 17.91 6.20
CA GLU A 167 -5.99 18.72 7.25
C GLU A 167 -5.20 18.66 8.55
N ALA A 168 -4.83 19.83 9.07
CA ALA A 168 -4.10 19.99 10.32
C ALA A 168 -4.98 20.68 11.36
N TYR A 169 -4.80 20.29 12.62
CA TYR A 169 -5.50 20.85 13.77
C TYR A 169 -4.50 21.54 14.70
N ASP A 170 -4.93 22.63 15.34
CA ASP A 170 -4.15 23.25 16.42
C ASP A 170 -4.28 22.47 17.74
N LYS A 171 -3.68 22.99 18.81
CA LYS A 171 -3.66 22.31 20.12
C LYS A 171 -5.04 22.30 20.77
N GLU A 172 -5.92 23.19 20.34
CA GLU A 172 -7.29 23.37 20.79
C GLU A 172 -8.27 22.49 19.99
N GLY A 173 -7.80 21.81 18.95
CA GLY A 173 -8.59 20.94 18.09
C GLY A 173 -9.37 21.69 17.01
N LEU A 174 -9.00 22.94 16.70
CA LEU A 174 -9.58 23.71 15.61
C LEU A 174 -8.77 23.52 14.32
N ILE A 175 -9.47 23.58 13.18
CA ILE A 175 -8.85 23.43 11.86
C ILE A 175 -7.89 24.59 11.61
N ASN A 176 -6.63 24.27 11.31
CA ASN A 176 -5.64 25.26 10.92
C ASN A 176 -5.82 25.63 9.44
N LYS A 177 -6.48 26.77 9.20
CA LYS A 177 -6.78 27.27 7.86
C LYS A 177 -5.56 27.70 7.03
N SER A 178 -4.37 27.71 7.62
CA SER A 178 -3.13 28.09 6.92
C SER A 178 -2.35 26.90 6.36
N LEU A 179 -2.72 25.67 6.71
CA LEU A 179 -2.00 24.44 6.35
C LEU A 179 -2.83 23.52 5.45
N GLY A 180 -2.15 22.54 4.84
CA GLY A 180 -2.76 21.49 4.04
C GLY A 180 -3.60 22.04 2.88
N LEU A 181 -4.77 21.43 2.69
CA LEU A 181 -5.69 21.81 1.62
C LEU A 181 -6.35 23.18 1.87
N HIS A 182 -6.58 23.55 3.14
CA HIS A 182 -7.15 24.84 3.51
C HIS A 182 -6.23 26.01 3.17
N GLY A 183 -4.93 25.86 3.49
CA GLY A 183 -3.90 26.83 3.13
C GLY A 183 -3.77 26.97 1.61
N LEU A 184 -3.78 25.85 0.89
CA LEU A 184 -3.75 25.85 -0.57
C LEU A 184 -4.97 26.57 -1.15
N GLY A 185 -6.18 26.19 -0.73
CA GLY A 185 -7.43 26.83 -1.16
C GLY A 185 -7.42 28.33 -0.92
N SER A 186 -6.98 28.76 0.27
CA SER A 186 -6.85 30.18 0.61
C SER A 186 -5.85 30.91 -0.30
N SER A 187 -4.71 30.30 -0.64
CA SER A 187 -3.69 30.91 -1.52
C SER A 187 -4.15 31.11 -2.96
N ILE A 188 -5.10 30.30 -3.43
CA ILE A 188 -5.70 30.43 -4.77
C ILE A 188 -7.05 31.17 -4.75
N GLY A 189 -7.42 31.75 -3.60
CA GLY A 189 -8.66 32.53 -3.44
C GLY A 189 -9.95 31.69 -3.36
N ARG A 190 -9.84 30.38 -3.11
CA ARG A 190 -10.95 29.41 -3.01
C ARG A 190 -10.86 28.61 -1.72
N PRO A 191 -11.25 29.18 -0.57
CA PRO A 191 -11.20 28.46 0.69
C PRO A 191 -12.13 27.23 0.69
N VAL A 192 -11.69 26.15 1.34
CA VAL A 192 -12.53 24.97 1.62
C VAL A 192 -13.35 25.28 2.87
N ASP A 193 -14.66 25.44 2.70
CA ASP A 193 -15.58 25.72 3.82
C ASP A 193 -16.45 24.51 4.21
N ALA A 194 -16.58 23.53 3.32
CA ALA A 194 -17.47 22.38 3.50
C ALA A 194 -16.70 21.12 3.91
N PRO A 195 -17.33 20.19 4.66
CA PRO A 195 -16.77 18.87 4.90
C PRO A 195 -16.48 18.15 3.58
N PHE A 196 -15.40 17.38 3.55
CA PHE A 196 -15.05 16.53 2.40
C PHE A 196 -14.62 15.16 2.87
N LEU A 197 -14.84 14.15 2.03
CA LEU A 197 -14.48 12.77 2.32
C LEU A 197 -13.08 12.47 1.81
N VAL A 198 -12.34 11.68 2.60
CA VAL A 198 -11.03 11.15 2.22
C VAL A 198 -11.02 9.64 2.41
N PHE A 199 -10.73 8.90 1.34
CA PHE A 199 -10.48 7.46 1.40
C PHE A 199 -8.98 7.22 1.55
N CYS A 200 -8.58 6.50 2.60
CA CYS A 200 -7.21 6.05 2.80
C CYS A 200 -7.07 4.59 2.35
N LEU A 201 -6.34 4.34 1.26
CA LEU A 201 -6.20 3.00 0.68
C LEU A 201 -5.56 2.00 1.65
N GLU A 202 -4.59 2.44 2.46
CA GLU A 202 -3.96 1.62 3.50
C GLU A 202 -4.94 1.19 4.60
N SER A 203 -5.98 1.99 4.86
CA SER A 203 -6.97 1.70 5.90
C SER A 203 -8.20 0.94 5.37
N LEU A 204 -8.33 0.77 4.05
CA LEU A 204 -9.41 0.00 3.44
C LEU A 204 -9.09 -1.49 3.44
N SER A 205 -10.07 -2.31 3.79
CA SER A 205 -9.94 -3.77 3.69
C SER A 205 -10.01 -4.19 2.21
N PRO A 206 -8.95 -4.81 1.66
CA PRO A 206 -8.99 -5.28 0.28
C PRO A 206 -9.93 -6.49 0.14
N TYR A 207 -10.48 -6.69 -1.05
CA TYR A 207 -11.09 -7.95 -1.43
C TYR A 207 -10.04 -9.06 -1.44
N VAL A 208 -10.35 -10.15 -0.73
CA VAL A 208 -9.44 -11.28 -0.50
C VAL A 208 -9.77 -12.52 -1.34
N GLY A 209 -10.77 -12.45 -2.21
CA GLY A 209 -11.13 -13.56 -3.09
C GLY A 209 -10.35 -13.55 -4.40
N GLU A 210 -10.72 -14.47 -5.29
CA GLU A 210 -10.02 -14.68 -6.56
C GLU A 210 -10.36 -13.63 -7.60
N PHE A 211 -9.45 -13.49 -8.57
CA PHE A 211 -9.61 -12.64 -9.75
C PHE A 211 -9.92 -13.50 -10.98
N MET A 212 -10.63 -12.93 -11.95
CA MET A 212 -10.87 -13.58 -13.23
C MET A 212 -9.54 -13.89 -13.94
N ALA A 213 -9.36 -15.17 -14.30
CA ALA A 213 -8.13 -15.63 -14.92
C ALA A 213 -7.89 -14.95 -16.28
N ASN A 214 -6.66 -14.48 -16.50
CA ASN A 214 -6.22 -13.82 -17.73
C ASN A 214 -7.00 -12.56 -18.13
N ASP A 215 -7.72 -11.92 -17.20
CA ASP A 215 -8.42 -10.67 -17.46
C ASP A 215 -7.45 -9.46 -17.34
N PRO A 216 -7.20 -8.69 -18.41
CA PRO A 216 -6.32 -7.52 -18.37
C PRO A 216 -6.85 -6.41 -17.45
N GLN A 217 -8.16 -6.33 -17.20
CA GLN A 217 -8.78 -5.40 -16.26
C GLN A 217 -8.82 -5.93 -14.82
N ARG A 218 -8.29 -7.15 -14.60
CA ARG A 218 -8.18 -7.81 -13.30
C ARG A 218 -9.50 -7.75 -12.52
N ARG A 219 -10.59 -8.13 -13.18
CA ARG A 219 -11.93 -8.15 -12.57
C ARG A 219 -12.00 -9.21 -11.47
N LEU A 220 -12.87 -8.98 -10.48
CA LEU A 220 -13.06 -9.86 -9.33
C LEU A 220 -13.90 -11.07 -9.75
N ASP A 221 -13.51 -12.28 -9.33
CA ASP A 221 -14.29 -13.50 -9.55
C ASP A 221 -15.35 -13.65 -8.45
N LEU A 222 -16.38 -12.82 -8.53
CA LEU A 222 -17.48 -12.78 -7.56
C LEU A 222 -18.50 -13.87 -7.89
N LEU A 223 -18.95 -14.58 -6.84
CA LEU A 223 -19.97 -15.62 -6.97
C LEU A 223 -21.28 -15.02 -7.48
N LYS A 224 -21.73 -15.50 -8.64
CA LYS A 224 -22.99 -15.03 -9.26
C LYS A 224 -24.19 -15.41 -8.39
N PRO A 225 -25.17 -14.52 -8.21
CA PRO A 225 -26.35 -14.80 -7.39
C PRO A 225 -27.19 -15.92 -7.99
N ARG A 226 -27.86 -16.68 -7.12
CA ARG A 226 -28.81 -17.74 -7.47
C ARG A 226 -30.07 -17.57 -6.64
N LEU A 227 -31.22 -17.79 -7.28
CA LEU A 227 -32.52 -17.83 -6.62
C LEU A 227 -32.63 -19.10 -5.76
N PRO A 228 -33.63 -19.20 -4.86
CA PRO A 228 -33.82 -20.39 -4.01
C PRO A 228 -34.01 -21.70 -4.76
N ASP A 229 -34.44 -21.65 -6.02
CA ASP A 229 -34.57 -22.79 -6.94
C ASP A 229 -33.25 -23.17 -7.63
N GLY A 230 -32.18 -22.40 -7.43
CA GLY A 230 -30.86 -22.59 -8.05
C GLY A 230 -30.70 -21.89 -9.41
N GLU A 231 -31.75 -21.27 -9.94
CA GLU A 231 -31.70 -20.57 -11.22
C GLU A 231 -31.01 -19.20 -11.08
N PRO A 232 -30.32 -18.71 -12.12
CA PRO A 232 -29.77 -17.36 -12.11
C PRO A 232 -30.92 -16.34 -12.16
N PRO A 233 -30.87 -15.26 -11.38
CA PRO A 233 -31.92 -14.25 -11.42
C PRO A 233 -31.98 -13.60 -12.81
N PHE A 234 -33.19 -13.56 -13.37
CA PHE A 234 -33.41 -12.96 -14.68
C PHE A 234 -33.00 -11.47 -14.67
N GLY A 235 -32.45 -11.00 -15.78
CA GLY A 235 -32.04 -9.61 -15.93
C GLY A 235 -30.75 -9.22 -15.18
N PHE A 236 -30.09 -10.12 -14.45
CA PHE A 236 -28.78 -9.84 -13.84
C PHE A 236 -27.71 -9.63 -14.94
N LEU A 237 -27.03 -8.47 -14.88
CA LEU A 237 -26.02 -8.06 -15.86
C LEU A 237 -24.58 -8.21 -15.34
N GLY A 238 -24.40 -8.29 -14.02
CA GLY A 238 -23.09 -8.42 -13.38
C GLY A 238 -22.97 -7.54 -12.14
N PHE A 239 -21.73 -7.47 -11.63
CA PHE A 239 -21.39 -6.64 -10.48
C PHE A 239 -20.82 -5.30 -10.90
N ALA A 240 -21.28 -4.22 -10.27
CA ALA A 240 -20.87 -2.85 -10.60
C ALA A 240 -19.36 -2.64 -10.50
N VAL A 241 -18.71 -3.23 -9.48
CA VAL A 241 -17.25 -3.16 -9.31
C VAL A 241 -16.48 -3.65 -10.53
N ASN A 242 -17.03 -4.59 -11.31
CA ASN A 242 -16.41 -5.13 -12.53
C ASN A 242 -16.79 -4.36 -13.80
N MET A 243 -17.74 -3.42 -13.71
CA MET A 243 -18.17 -2.53 -14.79
C MET A 243 -17.39 -1.21 -14.82
N ILE A 244 -16.56 -0.95 -13.80
CA ILE A 244 -15.59 0.14 -13.82
C ILE A 244 -14.33 -0.31 -14.56
N THR A 245 -13.97 0.42 -15.61
CA THR A 245 -12.66 0.33 -16.26
C THR A 245 -11.67 1.19 -15.48
N ILE A 246 -10.53 0.61 -15.12
CA ILE A 246 -9.50 1.29 -14.34
C ILE A 246 -8.26 1.40 -15.23
N ASP A 247 -7.60 2.55 -15.14
CA ASP A 247 -6.33 2.76 -15.82
C ASP A 247 -5.33 1.69 -15.36
N SER A 248 -4.60 1.10 -16.31
CA SER A 248 -3.53 0.14 -16.08
C SER A 248 -2.55 0.57 -14.98
N VAL A 249 -2.28 1.86 -14.87
CA VAL A 249 -1.40 2.45 -13.86
C VAL A 249 -1.92 2.25 -12.44
N HIS A 250 -3.23 2.02 -12.27
CA HIS A 250 -3.91 1.88 -11.00
C HIS A 250 -4.41 0.45 -10.70
N LEU A 251 -4.13 -0.52 -11.59
CA LEU A 251 -4.56 -1.91 -11.43
C LEU A 251 -3.73 -2.72 -10.44
N HIS A 252 -2.49 -2.32 -10.15
CA HIS A 252 -1.54 -3.04 -9.29
C HIS A 252 -0.68 -2.06 -8.49
N CYS A 253 -0.21 -2.50 -7.31
CA CYS A 253 0.85 -1.84 -6.54
C CYS A 253 0.63 -0.34 -6.26
N ILE A 254 -0.61 0.07 -6.00
CA ILE A 254 -0.93 1.45 -5.62
C ILE A 254 -0.68 1.69 -4.14
N SER A 255 -1.12 0.73 -3.32
CA SER A 255 -0.86 0.74 -1.88
C SER A 255 0.46 0.03 -1.57
N ASN A 256 1.04 0.31 -0.41
CA ASN A 256 2.21 -0.40 0.09
C ASN A 256 1.97 -1.91 0.09
N THR A 257 0.75 -2.37 0.39
CA THR A 257 0.37 -3.80 0.38
C THR A 257 0.38 -4.48 -0.99
N GLY A 258 0.64 -3.75 -2.08
CA GLY A 258 0.68 -4.31 -3.44
C GLY A 258 -0.68 -4.32 -4.15
N ASN A 259 -1.75 -3.94 -3.46
CA ASN A 259 -3.10 -3.91 -4.00
C ASN A 259 -3.33 -2.73 -4.96
N GLY A 260 -4.16 -2.96 -5.98
CA GLY A 260 -4.70 -1.97 -6.91
C GLY A 260 -6.04 -1.38 -6.46
N LEU A 261 -6.59 -0.46 -7.26
CA LEU A 261 -7.82 0.27 -6.92
C LEU A 261 -9.08 -0.61 -6.98
N ARG A 262 -9.10 -1.70 -7.75
CA ARG A 262 -10.31 -2.52 -7.91
C ARG A 262 -10.67 -3.20 -6.61
N GLU A 263 -9.72 -3.96 -6.05
CA GLU A 263 -9.90 -4.73 -4.84
C GLU A 263 -9.89 -3.87 -3.57
N THR A 264 -9.36 -2.65 -3.62
CA THR A 264 -9.39 -1.71 -2.50
C THR A 264 -10.55 -0.73 -2.67
N LEU A 265 -10.32 0.42 -3.31
CA LEU A 265 -11.27 1.52 -3.43
C LEU A 265 -12.61 1.08 -4.00
N PHE A 266 -12.65 0.56 -5.23
CA PHE A 266 -13.91 0.31 -5.92
C PHE A 266 -14.71 -0.84 -5.30
N TYR A 267 -14.03 -1.84 -4.73
CA TYR A 267 -14.71 -2.86 -3.94
C TYR A 267 -15.31 -2.29 -2.66
N ASN A 268 -14.65 -1.36 -1.98
CA ASN A 268 -15.26 -0.73 -0.78
C ASN A 268 -16.40 0.24 -1.14
N LEU A 269 -16.37 0.86 -2.32
CA LEU A 269 -17.44 1.73 -2.82
C LEU A 269 -18.69 0.95 -3.25
N PHE A 270 -18.51 -0.19 -3.94
CA PHE A 270 -19.61 -0.93 -4.56
C PHE A 270 -19.90 -2.28 -3.90
N LEU A 271 -18.95 -2.87 -3.18
CA LEU A 271 -19.03 -4.23 -2.65
C LEU A 271 -19.55 -5.18 -3.75
N ASN A 272 -20.53 -6.03 -3.41
CA ASN A 272 -21.21 -6.91 -4.36
C ASN A 272 -22.45 -6.24 -4.97
N LEU A 273 -22.44 -4.92 -5.22
CA LEU A 273 -23.54 -4.20 -5.86
C LEU A 273 -23.87 -4.85 -7.21
N GLN A 274 -25.11 -5.32 -7.32
CA GLN A 274 -25.61 -6.03 -8.50
C GLN A 274 -26.28 -5.05 -9.46
N VAL A 275 -26.08 -5.26 -10.76
CA VAL A 275 -26.71 -4.45 -11.81
C VAL A 275 -27.72 -5.29 -12.59
N TYR A 276 -28.92 -4.76 -12.77
CA TYR A 276 -30.04 -5.42 -13.42
C TYR A 276 -30.55 -4.66 -14.63
N LYS A 277 -31.16 -5.38 -15.58
CA LYS A 277 -31.75 -4.81 -16.79
C LYS A 277 -32.94 -3.89 -16.49
N SER A 278 -33.87 -4.35 -15.64
CA SER A 278 -35.07 -3.61 -15.28
C SER A 278 -35.32 -3.63 -13.77
N ARG A 279 -36.13 -2.69 -13.28
CA ARG A 279 -36.55 -2.62 -11.89
C ARG A 279 -37.38 -3.84 -11.51
N GLU A 280 -38.21 -4.34 -12.42
CA GLU A 280 -39.01 -5.54 -12.19
C GLU A 280 -38.12 -6.76 -11.95
N ASP A 281 -37.11 -6.96 -12.80
CA ASP A 281 -36.14 -8.05 -12.67
C ASP A 281 -35.36 -7.96 -11.36
N MET A 282 -34.90 -6.75 -11.02
CA MET A 282 -34.22 -6.48 -9.75
C MET A 282 -35.09 -6.82 -8.54
N LEU A 283 -36.38 -6.47 -8.57
CA LEU A 283 -37.30 -6.74 -7.46
C LEU A 283 -37.60 -8.24 -7.32
N LYS A 284 -37.71 -8.98 -8.42
CA LYS A 284 -37.84 -10.45 -8.40
C LYS A 284 -36.60 -11.13 -7.81
N ALA A 285 -35.42 -10.51 -7.98
CA ALA A 285 -34.15 -11.01 -7.48
C ALA A 285 -33.82 -10.59 -6.02
N LEU A 286 -34.71 -9.90 -5.31
CA LEU A 286 -34.50 -9.48 -3.92
C LEU A 286 -33.99 -10.58 -2.98
N PRO A 287 -34.46 -11.84 -3.04
CA PRO A 287 -33.98 -12.91 -2.16
C PRO A 287 -32.47 -13.21 -2.28
N CYS A 288 -31.84 -12.88 -3.41
CA CYS A 288 -30.42 -13.13 -3.66
C CYS A 288 -29.55 -11.85 -3.72
N ILE A 289 -30.10 -10.70 -3.35
CA ILE A 289 -29.35 -9.43 -3.22
C ILE A 289 -28.86 -9.29 -1.77
N THR A 290 -27.55 -9.38 -1.56
CA THR A 290 -26.93 -9.32 -0.22
C THR A 290 -26.52 -7.90 0.19
N ASN A 291 -26.16 -7.06 -0.78
CA ASN A 291 -25.69 -5.70 -0.57
C ASN A 291 -26.69 -4.74 -1.24
N GLY A 292 -26.26 -3.98 -2.23
CA GLY A 292 -27.15 -3.16 -3.04
C GLY A 292 -27.52 -3.80 -4.36
N ALA A 293 -28.50 -3.21 -5.03
CA ALA A 293 -28.76 -3.43 -6.45
C ALA A 293 -29.18 -2.13 -7.13
N ILE A 294 -28.88 -2.00 -8.42
CA ILE A 294 -29.42 -0.96 -9.30
C ILE A 294 -29.99 -1.60 -10.56
N SER A 295 -30.94 -0.92 -11.20
CA SER A 295 -31.43 -1.29 -12.53
C SER A 295 -31.24 -0.17 -13.55
N LEU A 296 -31.09 -0.54 -14.82
CA LEU A 296 -30.82 0.41 -15.91
C LEU A 296 -31.97 1.41 -16.17
N ASP A 297 -33.18 1.07 -15.75
CA ASP A 297 -34.37 1.94 -15.79
C ASP A 297 -34.54 2.83 -14.53
N GLY A 298 -33.52 2.88 -13.66
CA GLY A 298 -33.49 3.80 -12.52
C GLY A 298 -34.08 3.23 -11.22
N GLY A 299 -34.23 1.92 -11.08
CA GLY A 299 -34.44 1.26 -9.79
C GLY A 299 -33.15 1.23 -8.95
N MET A 300 -33.29 1.26 -7.62
CA MET A 300 -32.18 1.10 -6.69
C MET A 300 -32.66 0.45 -5.39
N VAL A 301 -31.80 -0.38 -4.82
CA VAL A 301 -31.86 -0.96 -3.48
C VAL A 301 -30.52 -0.66 -2.82
N ARG A 302 -30.52 0.10 -1.73
CA ARG A 302 -29.27 0.50 -1.05
C ARG A 302 -28.65 -0.64 -0.28
N ARG A 303 -29.51 -1.36 0.43
CA ARG A 303 -29.23 -2.56 1.21
C ARG A 303 -30.54 -3.32 1.37
N PRO A 304 -30.53 -4.61 1.76
CA PRO A 304 -31.77 -5.35 1.99
C PRO A 304 -32.68 -4.57 2.95
N GLY A 305 -33.94 -4.36 2.53
CA GLY A 305 -34.93 -3.59 3.29
C GLY A 305 -34.90 -2.07 3.14
N VAL A 306 -33.97 -1.49 2.35
CA VAL A 306 -33.88 -0.03 2.15
C VAL A 306 -34.02 0.35 0.68
N PHE A 307 -35.15 0.99 0.37
CA PHE A 307 -35.56 1.38 -0.97
C PHE A 307 -35.65 2.90 -1.10
N PRO A 308 -34.74 3.55 -1.84
CA PRO A 308 -34.92 4.94 -2.21
C PRO A 308 -36.09 5.06 -3.20
N LEU A 309 -37.06 5.93 -2.87
CA LEU A 309 -38.23 6.22 -3.69
C LEU A 309 -38.30 7.73 -3.97
N GLY A 310 -38.95 8.11 -5.08
CA GLY A 310 -39.10 9.49 -5.51
C GLY A 310 -38.14 9.89 -6.62
N ASN A 311 -38.22 11.17 -7.03
CA ASN A 311 -37.34 11.72 -8.05
C ASN A 311 -35.90 11.71 -7.55
N ARG A 312 -34.99 11.19 -8.37
CA ARG A 312 -33.57 11.21 -8.05
C ARG A 312 -33.03 12.61 -8.21
N GLU A 313 -32.26 13.06 -7.23
CA GLU A 313 -31.42 14.24 -7.38
C GLU A 313 -30.41 13.98 -8.49
N VAL A 314 -30.35 14.89 -9.47
CA VAL A 314 -29.46 14.75 -10.61
C VAL A 314 -28.08 15.20 -10.18
N ILE A 315 -27.18 14.23 -9.97
CA ILE A 315 -25.77 14.51 -9.76
C ILE A 315 -25.15 14.86 -11.11
N ASP A 316 -24.46 15.99 -11.17
CA ASP A 316 -23.80 16.49 -12.37
C ASP A 316 -22.41 15.88 -12.58
N VAL A 317 -21.75 15.45 -11.51
CA VAL A 317 -20.49 14.70 -11.56
C VAL A 317 -20.76 13.21 -11.80
N LYS A 318 -20.29 12.70 -12.94
CA LYS A 318 -20.40 11.29 -13.34
C LYS A 318 -19.02 10.69 -13.65
N PHE A 319 -18.92 9.37 -13.74
CA PHE A 319 -17.68 8.76 -14.23
C PHE A 319 -17.47 9.10 -15.72
N PRO A 320 -16.22 9.40 -16.14
CA PRO A 320 -15.91 9.62 -17.54
C PRO A 320 -16.16 8.37 -18.37
N LYS A 321 -16.49 8.59 -19.64
CA LYS A 321 -16.67 7.50 -20.60
C LYS A 321 -15.31 6.91 -20.96
N ASN A 322 -15.26 5.59 -21.03
CA ASN A 322 -14.12 4.93 -21.64
C ASN A 322 -14.14 5.20 -23.15
N SER A 323 -13.19 5.98 -23.64
CA SER A 323 -12.91 5.97 -25.07
C SER A 323 -12.01 4.77 -25.33
N GLU A 324 -12.45 3.85 -26.20
CA GLU A 324 -11.48 2.95 -26.82
C GLU A 324 -10.38 3.81 -27.45
N VAL A 325 -9.13 3.34 -27.37
CA VAL A 325 -7.90 3.91 -27.94
C VAL A 325 -7.08 4.77 -26.96
N LEU A 326 -6.25 4.10 -26.17
CA LEU A 326 -4.86 4.01 -26.57
C LEU A 326 -4.67 2.57 -27.08
N LYS A 327 -4.55 2.38 -28.40
CA LYS A 327 -3.93 1.15 -28.94
C LYS A 327 -2.42 1.19 -28.67
N LEU A 328 -2.04 1.50 -27.42
CA LEU A 328 -0.72 1.21 -26.95
C LEU A 328 -0.59 -0.30 -26.97
N HIS A 329 0.39 -0.78 -27.73
CA HIS A 329 0.65 -2.18 -27.93
C HIS A 329 0.55 -2.91 -26.58
N LYS A 330 -0.08 -4.10 -26.51
CA LYS A 330 -0.19 -4.91 -25.28
C LYS A 330 1.13 -4.98 -24.49
N ASN A 331 2.25 -4.99 -25.22
CA ASN A 331 3.61 -4.97 -24.71
C ASN A 331 3.96 -3.71 -23.89
N TYR A 332 3.44 -2.53 -24.23
CA TYR A 332 3.65 -1.31 -23.44
C TYR A 332 3.04 -1.46 -22.05
N PHE A 333 1.75 -1.77 -21.98
CA PHE A 333 1.03 -1.93 -20.70
C PHE A 333 1.60 -3.07 -19.86
N GLU A 334 2.02 -4.16 -20.50
CA GLU A 334 2.71 -5.25 -19.82
C GLU A 334 4.07 -4.81 -19.27
N THR A 335 4.82 -4.00 -20.02
CA THR A 335 6.11 -3.45 -19.59
C THR A 335 5.94 -2.45 -18.45
N GLU A 336 4.94 -1.57 -18.53
CA GLU A 336 4.62 -0.62 -17.46
C GLU A 336 4.16 -1.33 -16.18
N LYS A 337 3.29 -2.34 -16.31
CA LYS A 337 2.88 -3.20 -15.19
C LYS A 337 4.10 -3.84 -14.52
N ARG A 338 4.97 -4.48 -15.31
CA ARG A 338 6.19 -5.13 -14.82
C ARG A 338 7.12 -4.13 -14.14
N MET A 339 7.23 -2.92 -14.68
CA MET A 339 8.03 -1.85 -14.10
C MET A 339 7.49 -1.42 -12.73
N LYS A 340 6.17 -1.29 -12.57
CA LYS A 340 5.55 -0.98 -11.27
C LYS A 340 5.75 -2.09 -10.25
N GLU A 341 5.52 -3.35 -10.64
CA GLU A 341 5.79 -4.50 -9.78
C GLU A 341 7.25 -4.57 -9.35
N THR A 342 8.18 -4.24 -10.25
CA THR A 342 9.62 -4.25 -9.96
C THR A 342 10.03 -3.10 -9.04
N ASN A 343 9.47 -1.90 -9.24
CA ASN A 343 9.65 -0.78 -8.31
C ASN A 343 9.11 -1.12 -6.91
N TRP A 344 7.92 -1.71 -6.84
CA TRP A 344 7.34 -2.16 -5.58
C TRP A 344 8.22 -3.21 -4.87
N LYS A 345 8.74 -4.20 -5.61
CA LYS A 345 9.70 -5.18 -5.07
C LYS A 345 10.98 -4.52 -4.56
N LYS A 346 11.47 -3.49 -5.26
CA LYS A 346 12.66 -2.72 -4.85
C LYS A 346 12.42 -2.01 -3.51
N GLU A 347 11.26 -1.36 -3.34
CA GLU A 347 10.89 -0.71 -2.09
C GLU A 347 10.79 -1.70 -0.93
N ARG A 348 10.18 -2.88 -1.14
CA ARG A 348 10.10 -3.92 -0.11
C ARG A 348 11.46 -4.48 0.29
N MET A 349 12.34 -4.70 -0.68
CA MET A 349 13.69 -5.15 -0.41
C MET A 349 14.53 -4.11 0.33
N TRP A 350 14.29 -2.81 0.10
CA TRP A 350 14.90 -1.76 0.89
C TRP A 350 14.48 -1.85 2.36
N GLU A 351 13.20 -2.09 2.65
CA GLU A 351 12.73 -2.31 4.02
C GLU A 351 13.37 -3.56 4.67
N ASP A 352 13.49 -4.67 3.92
CA ASP A 352 14.17 -5.88 4.39
C ASP A 352 15.65 -5.59 4.71
N MET A 353 16.34 -4.83 3.86
CA MET A 353 17.73 -4.46 4.11
C MET A 353 17.86 -3.58 5.36
N GLN A 354 16.94 -2.66 5.62
CA GLN A 354 16.94 -1.85 6.85
C GLN A 354 16.71 -2.71 8.10
N ARG A 355 15.77 -3.67 8.03
CA ARG A 355 15.54 -4.65 9.12
C ARG A 355 16.80 -5.47 9.41
N GLU A 356 17.42 -5.99 8.36
CA GLU A 356 18.62 -6.82 8.48
C GLU A 356 19.82 -6.02 9.01
N GLN A 357 19.97 -4.77 8.58
CA GLN A 357 21.00 -3.86 9.09
C GLN A 357 20.81 -3.58 10.58
N ALA A 358 19.57 -3.38 11.05
CA ALA A 358 19.28 -3.18 12.46
C ALA A 358 19.63 -4.42 13.31
N LEU A 359 19.37 -5.64 12.80
CA LEU A 359 19.77 -6.90 13.44
C LEU A 359 21.29 -7.05 13.50
N LEU A 360 21.99 -6.70 12.42
CA LEU A 360 23.44 -6.69 12.36
C LEU A 360 24.04 -5.73 13.39
N ASP A 361 23.53 -4.51 13.47
CA ASP A 361 24.01 -3.49 14.41
C ASP A 361 23.79 -3.93 15.86
N HIS A 362 22.63 -4.53 16.15
CA HIS A 362 22.34 -5.09 17.47
C HIS A 362 23.28 -6.28 17.81
N ALA A 363 23.54 -7.18 16.86
CA ALA A 363 24.46 -8.30 17.06
C ALA A 363 25.90 -7.83 17.31
N LYS A 364 26.37 -6.82 16.55
CA LYS A 364 27.68 -6.19 16.74
C LYS A 364 27.80 -5.54 18.12
N PHE A 365 26.77 -4.80 18.53
CA PHE A 365 26.72 -4.20 19.86
C PHE A 365 26.82 -5.25 20.98
N ASN A 366 26.02 -6.32 20.90
CA ASN A 366 26.04 -7.41 21.89
C ASN A 366 27.39 -8.13 21.92
N TYR A 367 28.00 -8.35 20.75
CA TYR A 367 29.34 -8.93 20.66
C TYR A 367 30.39 -8.08 21.38
N GLU A 368 30.39 -6.76 21.18
CA GLU A 368 31.33 -5.87 21.87
C GLU A 368 31.09 -5.77 23.38
N ILE A 369 29.85 -5.87 23.86
CA ILE A 369 29.57 -6.02 25.29
C ILE A 369 30.17 -7.34 25.80
N LYS A 370 29.86 -8.46 25.14
CA LYS A 370 30.27 -9.79 25.58
C LYS A 370 31.78 -9.97 25.54
N LYS A 371 32.44 -9.35 24.56
CA LYS A 371 33.90 -9.34 24.41
C LYS A 371 34.55 -8.58 25.55
N ARG A 372 34.00 -7.43 25.97
CA ARG A 372 34.49 -6.70 27.15
C ARG A 372 34.33 -7.53 28.43
N GLU A 373 33.19 -8.20 28.60
CA GLU A 373 32.95 -9.11 29.74
C GLU A 373 34.01 -10.22 29.78
N PHE A 374 34.27 -10.86 28.63
CA PHE A 374 35.28 -11.91 28.51
C PHE A 374 36.68 -11.41 28.85
N VAL A 375 37.10 -10.28 28.29
CA VAL A 375 38.42 -9.69 28.57
C VAL A 375 38.57 -9.33 30.05
N GLN A 376 37.53 -8.75 30.66
CA GLN A 376 37.53 -8.41 32.08
C GLN A 376 37.62 -9.66 32.96
N PHE A 377 36.84 -10.70 32.63
CA PHE A 377 36.85 -11.98 33.36
C PHE A 377 38.22 -12.66 33.29
N VAL A 378 38.82 -12.72 32.10
CA VAL A 378 40.16 -13.28 31.90
C VAL A 378 41.21 -12.46 32.68
N GLY A 379 41.15 -11.13 32.62
CA GLY A 379 42.07 -10.26 33.37
C GLY A 379 41.99 -10.46 34.89
N GLN A 380 40.79 -10.58 35.44
CA GLN A 380 40.59 -10.88 36.87
C GLN A 380 41.11 -12.28 37.21
N SER A 381 40.77 -13.29 36.41
CA SER A 381 41.19 -14.68 36.62
C SER A 381 42.71 -14.87 36.58
N SER A 382 43.40 -14.12 35.71
CA SER A 382 44.87 -14.13 35.58
C SER A 382 45.58 -13.59 36.83
N SER A 383 44.95 -12.64 37.50
CA SER A 383 45.47 -12.00 38.72
C SER A 383 45.45 -12.97 39.91
N TYR A 384 44.48 -13.88 39.95
CA TYR A 384 44.36 -14.91 40.98
C TYR A 384 45.35 -16.07 40.80
N THR A 385 45.59 -16.51 39.56
CA THR A 385 46.59 -17.57 39.27
C THR A 385 48.04 -17.10 39.52
N ALA A 386 48.32 -15.80 39.41
CA ALA A 386 49.63 -15.23 39.70
C ALA A 386 49.95 -15.09 41.21
N GLN A 387 48.94 -15.10 42.09
CA GLN A 387 49.13 -14.92 43.55
C GLN A 387 49.50 -16.20 44.31
N HIS A 388 49.36 -17.38 43.71
CA HIS A 388 49.76 -18.66 44.33
C HIS A 388 50.51 -19.56 43.34
N PRO A 389 51.85 -19.47 43.27
CA PRO A 389 52.66 -20.39 42.49
C PRO A 389 52.60 -21.79 43.11
N TYR A 390 52.38 -22.81 42.28
CA TYR A 390 52.60 -24.21 42.63
C TYR A 390 53.96 -24.39 43.32
N GLN A 391 53.98 -24.80 44.60
CA GLN A 391 55.19 -25.33 45.22
C GLN A 391 55.49 -26.70 44.59
N ALA A 392 56.41 -26.71 43.63
CA ALA A 392 57.03 -27.94 43.16
C ALA A 392 57.73 -28.63 44.34
N ARG A 393 57.26 -29.83 44.72
CA ARG A 393 57.97 -30.72 45.64
C ARG A 393 59.33 -31.07 45.04
N SER A 394 60.39 -30.48 45.58
CA SER A 394 61.76 -30.95 45.39
C SER A 394 61.94 -32.26 46.18
N ALA A 395 62.30 -33.33 45.47
CA ALA A 395 62.72 -34.58 46.08
C ALA A 395 64.12 -34.40 46.72
N PRO A 396 64.34 -34.81 47.98
CA PRO A 396 65.68 -34.90 48.54
C PRO A 396 66.38 -36.19 48.08
N ARG A 397 67.70 -36.11 48.05
CA ARG A 397 68.68 -37.10 47.56
C ARG A 397 68.48 -38.53 48.06
#